data_AF-A0A6I6DWC2-F1
#
_entry.id   AF-A0A6I6DWC2-F1
#
_cell.length_a   1.000
_cell.length_b   1.000
_cell.length_c   1.000
_cell.angle_alpha   90.00
_cell.angle_beta   90.00
_cell.angle_gamma   90.00
#
_symmetry.space_group_name_H-M   'P 1'
#
loop_
_entity.id
_entity.type
_entity.pdbx_description
1 polymer ?
#
loop_
_entity_poly.entity_id
_entity_poly.type
_entity_poly.pdbx_seq_one_letter_code
_entity_poly.pdbx_strand_id
1 'polypeptide(L)' 'MPANPRAWLIRFTHEAVIDHYRDHPAHVAFADQHFRPLAPDRLTTDYRLE' A
#
# COMPACT_ATOMS: atom_id res chain seq x y z
N MET A 1 -21.64 -15.16 0.52
CA MET A 1 -20.58 -15.30 1.55
C MET A 1 -20.00 -13.91 1.78
N PRO A 2 -19.77 -13.45 3.02
CA PRO A 2 -19.08 -12.17 3.20
C PRO A 2 -17.69 -12.28 2.56
N ALA A 3 -17.31 -11.28 1.78
CA ALA A 3 -15.94 -11.16 1.29
C ALA A 3 -15.01 -11.10 2.52
N ASN A 4 -13.92 -11.86 2.51
CA ASN A 4 -12.88 -11.75 3.53
C ASN A 4 -11.84 -10.73 3.03
N PRO A 5 -11.94 -9.43 3.41
CA PRO A 5 -11.01 -8.43 2.92
C PRO A 5 -9.60 -8.74 3.43
N ARG A 6 -8.64 -8.81 2.51
CA ARG A 6 -7.22 -8.91 2.87
C ARG A 6 -6.66 -7.51 3.09
N ALA A 7 -5.94 -7.32 4.19
CA ALA A 7 -5.33 -6.05 4.54
C ALA A 7 -3.81 -6.18 4.63
N TRP A 8 -3.10 -5.17 4.15
CA TRP A 8 -1.66 -4.98 4.39
C TRP A 8 -1.49 -3.82 5.35
N LEU A 9 -0.77 -4.05 6.45
CA LEU A 9 -0.43 -3.02 7.41
C LEU A 9 1.08 -2.76 7.34
N ILE A 10 1.43 -1.55 6.92
CA ILE A 10 2.82 -1.12 6.75
C ILE A 10 3.10 -0.04 7.79
N ARG A 11 4.14 -0.23 8.61
CA ARG A 11 4.59 0.77 9.57
C ARG A 11 5.76 1.55 9.00
N PHE A 12 5.61 2.87 8.92
CA PHE A 12 6.69 3.77 8.55
C PHE A 12 7.36 4.35 9.78
N THR A 13 8.66 4.63 9.67
CA THR A 13 9.44 5.24 10.76
C THR A 13 9.20 6.75 10.91
N HIS A 14 8.72 7.42 9.85
CA HIS A 14 8.49 8.86 9.80
C HIS A 14 7.55 9.18 8.62
N GLU A 15 6.76 10.26 8.72
CA GLU A 15 5.81 10.65 7.67
C GLU A 15 6.47 10.92 6.31
N ALA A 16 7.63 11.59 6.31
CA ALA A 16 8.42 11.85 5.09
C ALA A 16 8.87 10.57 4.34
N VAL A 17 8.86 9.40 5.00
CA VAL A 17 9.20 8.12 4.35
C VAL A 17 8.04 7.60 3.50
N ILE A 18 6.80 8.02 3.79
CA ILE A 18 5.61 7.57 3.06
C ILE A 18 5.71 7.97 1.59
N ASP A 19 6.03 9.23 1.31
CA ASP A 19 6.19 9.73 -0.07
C ASP A 19 7.33 9.02 -0.79
N HIS A 20 8.48 8.86 -0.11
CA HIS A 20 9.60 8.13 -0.67
C HIS A 20 9.23 6.67 -1.01
N TYR A 21 8.55 5.96 -0.11
CA TYR A 21 8.08 4.59 -0.35
C TYR A 21 7.10 4.53 -1.53
N ARG A 22 6.11 5.44 -1.57
CA ARG A 22 5.07 5.50 -2.59
C ARG A 22 5.67 5.69 -3.98
N ASP A 23 6.62 6.60 -4.10
CA ASP A 23 7.17 7.02 -5.39
C ASP A 23 8.44 6.26 -5.77
N HIS A 24 8.99 5.43 -4.87
CA HIS A 24 10.19 4.66 -5.15
C HIS A 24 9.99 3.75 -6.38
N PRO A 25 10.88 3.77 -7.39
CA PRO A 25 10.68 3.03 -8.64
C PRO A 25 10.44 1.54 -8.44
N ALA A 26 11.08 0.92 -7.44
CA ALA A 26 10.86 -0.49 -7.13
C ALA A 26 9.44 -0.77 -6.58
N HIS A 27 8.88 0.13 -5.76
CA HIS A 27 7.52 0.00 -5.27
C HIS A 27 6.52 0.18 -6.42
N VAL A 28 6.72 1.19 -7.27
CA VAL A 28 5.87 1.42 -8.44
C VAL A 28 5.87 0.22 -9.39
N ALA A 29 7.05 -0.30 -9.74
CA ALA A 29 7.19 -1.46 -10.62
C ALA A 29 6.48 -2.70 -10.05
N PHE A 30 6.67 -2.98 -8.76
CA PHE A 30 5.95 -4.07 -8.10
C PHE A 30 4.43 -3.85 -8.09
N ALA A 31 4.00 -2.64 -7.76
CA ALA A 31 2.60 -2.30 -7.67
C ALA A 31 1.90 -2.46 -9.03
N ASP A 32 2.52 -2.00 -10.11
CA ASP A 32 1.98 -2.10 -11.47
C ASP A 32 1.96 -3.52 -12.01
N GLN A 33 3.03 -4.28 -11.80
CA GLN A 33 3.20 -5.58 -12.44
C GLN A 33 2.54 -6.72 -11.68
N HIS A 34 2.41 -6.59 -10.35
CA HIS A 34 1.97 -7.71 -9.50
C HIS A 34 0.74 -7.39 -8.66
N PHE A 35 0.68 -6.21 -8.03
CA PHE A 35 -0.36 -5.93 -7.05
C PHE A 35 -1.67 -5.40 -7.66
N ARG A 36 -1.61 -4.28 -8.40
CA ARG A 36 -2.78 -3.61 -9.00
C ARG A 36 -3.60 -4.52 -9.92
N PRO A 37 -3.01 -5.43 -10.73
CA PRO A 37 -3.79 -6.38 -11.53
C PRO A 37 -4.63 -7.36 -10.70
N LEU A 38 -4.20 -7.67 -9.48
CA LEU A 38 -4.89 -8.62 -8.57
C LEU A 38 -5.84 -7.91 -7.58
N ALA A 39 -5.68 -6.60 -7.39
CA ALA A 39 -6.45 -5.79 -6.45
C ALA A 39 -6.96 -4.49 -7.11
N PRO A 40 -7.85 -4.58 -8.12
CA PRO A 40 -8.38 -3.40 -8.81
C PRO A 40 -9.15 -2.48 -7.86
N ASP A 41 -9.94 -3.05 -6.94
CA ASP A 41 -10.80 -2.33 -5.99
C ASP A 41 -10.08 -1.98 -4.67
N ARG A 42 -8.74 -1.93 -4.67
CA ARG A 42 -7.96 -1.64 -3.47
C ARG A 42 -8.34 -0.28 -2.86
N LEU A 43 -8.33 -0.22 -1.53
CA LEU A 43 -8.37 1.01 -0.75
C LEU A 43 -7.05 1.16 0.00
N THR A 44 -6.50 2.36 0.03
CA THR A 44 -5.28 2.67 0.78
C THR A 44 -5.49 3.95 1.58
N THR A 45 -5.08 3.94 2.84
CA THR A 45 -5.11 5.11 3.72
C THR A 45 -3.91 5.06 4.65
N ASP A 46 -3.38 6.22 4.99
CA ASP A 46 -2.33 6.39 5.98
C ASP A 46 -2.96 6.90 7.29
N TYR A 47 -2.40 6.52 8.44
CA TYR A 47 -2.85 6.99 9.75
C TYR A 47 -1.67 7.11 10.72
N ARG A 48 -1.80 7.97 11.74
CA ARG A 48 -0.79 8.15 12.79
C ARG A 48 -1.07 7.19 13.94
N LEU A 49 -0.02 6.55 14.44
CA LEU A 49 -0.08 5.77 15.68
C LEU A 49 0.01 6.74 16.87
N GLU A 50 -0.89 6.61 17.82
CA GLU A 50 -0.84 7.30 19.12
C GLU A 50 0.16 6.62 20.07
#